data_AF-A0A836UQN1-F1
#
_entry.id   AF-A0A836UQN1-F1
#
_cell.length_a   1.000
_cell.length_b   1.000
_cell.length_c   1.000
_cell.angle_alpha   90.00
_cell.angle_beta   90.00
_cell.angle_gamma   90.00
#
_symmetry.space_group_name_H-M   'P 1'
#
loop_
_entity.id
_entity.type
_entity.pdbx_description
1 polymer ?
#
loop_
_entity_poly.entity_id
_entity_poly.type
_entity_poly.pdbx_seq_one_letter_code
_entity_poly.pdbx_strand_id
1 'polypeptide(L)'
;MRLDLSVLPQKGRRTAEEEAFESSEGFVTARCQHAAVESAINALEIHGLDRCPDQGIDGFKRYVALAVVARNIQQLGAHLKKKKS
;
A
#
# COMPACT_ATOMS: atom_id res chain seq x y z
N MET A 1 -13.62 4.80 7.34
CA MET A 1 -12.67 5.81 6.83
C MET A 1 -13.23 6.28 5.50
N ARG A 2 -13.87 7.47 5.45
CA ARG A 2 -14.38 8.06 4.22
C ARG A 2 -13.27 8.92 3.65
N LEU A 3 -12.84 8.63 2.42
CA LEU A 3 -11.92 9.49 1.70
C LEU A 3 -12.79 10.54 1.02
N ASP A 4 -12.68 11.81 1.45
CA ASP A 4 -13.48 12.92 0.91
C ASP A 4 -13.03 13.31 -0.51
N LEU A 5 -11.88 12.79 -0.96
CA LEU A 5 -11.34 12.96 -2.31
C LEU A 5 -10.94 11.60 -2.88
N SER A 6 -11.56 11.19 -3.99
CA SER A 6 -11.21 9.96 -4.71
C SER A 6 -10.02 10.24 -5.64
N VAL A 7 -8.83 9.80 -5.25
CA VAL A 7 -7.58 10.05 -5.97
C VAL A 7 -7.18 8.81 -6.76
N LEU A 8 -7.98 8.52 -7.79
CA LEU A 8 -7.71 7.46 -8.76
C LEU A 8 -7.39 8.10 -10.11
N PRO A 9 -6.23 7.80 -10.72
CA PRO A 9 -5.93 8.33 -12.04
C PRO A 9 -6.91 7.78 -13.07
N GLN A 10 -7.37 8.64 -13.98
CA GLN A 10 -8.21 8.22 -15.07
C GLN A 10 -7.47 7.24 -15.98
N LYS A 11 -8.19 6.17 -16.35
CA LYS A 11 -7.64 5.13 -17.21
C LYS A 11 -7.91 5.50 -18.67
N GLY A 12 -6.86 5.56 -19.48
CA GLY A 12 -6.98 5.85 -20.91
C GLY A 12 -6.79 7.34 -21.22
N ARG A 13 -7.53 7.86 -22.22
CA ARG A 13 -7.38 9.24 -22.70
C ARG A 13 -8.05 10.21 -21.72
N ARG A 14 -7.29 11.19 -21.25
CA ARG A 14 -7.74 12.26 -20.35
C ARG A 14 -8.23 13.47 -21.12
N THR A 15 -9.23 14.15 -20.57
CA THR A 15 -9.63 15.51 -20.96
C THR A 15 -8.67 16.54 -20.34
N ALA A 16 -8.66 17.77 -20.85
CA ALA A 16 -7.77 18.84 -20.35
C ALA A 16 -8.06 19.18 -18.87
N GLU A 17 -9.33 19.08 -18.46
CA GLU A 17 -9.78 19.32 -17.09
C GLU A 17 -9.30 18.21 -16.14
N GLU A 18 -9.36 16.94 -16.57
CA GLU A 18 -8.84 15.80 -15.82
C GLU A 18 -7.31 15.86 -15.70
N GLU A 19 -6.61 16.28 -16.75
CA GLU A 19 -5.16 16.44 -16.72
C GLU A 19 -4.72 17.57 -15.77
N ALA A 20 -5.43 18.71 -15.79
CA ALA A 20 -5.20 19.81 -14.85
C ALA A 20 -5.50 19.40 -13.40
N PHE A 21 -6.55 18.60 -13.18
CA PHE A 21 -6.88 18.07 -11.86
C PHE A 21 -5.85 17.05 -11.36
N GLU A 22 -5.43 16.08 -12.19
CA GLU A 22 -4.40 15.09 -11.83
C GLU A 22 -3.02 15.74 -11.60
N SER A 23 -2.77 16.90 -12.20
CA SER A 23 -1.55 17.69 -12.01
C SER A 23 -1.61 18.64 -10.80
N SER A 24 -2.77 18.76 -10.15
CA SER A 24 -2.92 19.62 -8.98
C SER A 24 -2.13 19.10 -7.78
N GLU A 25 -1.59 20.01 -6.95
CA GLU A 25 -0.79 19.64 -5.77
C GLU A 25 -1.55 18.74 -4.79
N GLY A 26 -2.87 18.97 -4.63
CA GLY A 26 -3.73 18.15 -3.79
C GLY A 26 -3.87 16.72 -4.29
N PHE A 27 -4.02 16.53 -5.60
CA PHE A 27 -4.08 15.21 -6.22
C PHE A 27 -2.75 14.47 -6.11
N VAL A 28 -1.63 15.14 -6.43
CA VAL A 28 -0.29 14.54 -6.35
C VAL A 28 0.05 14.11 -4.93
N THR A 29 -0.20 14.97 -3.94
CA THR A 29 0.08 14.67 -2.53
C THR A 29 -0.71 13.46 -2.04
N ALA A 30 -2.01 13.42 -2.32
CA ALA A 30 -2.86 12.30 -1.95
C ALA A 30 -2.49 11.02 -2.72
N ARG A 31 -2.11 11.13 -3.99
CA ARG A 31 -1.62 9.98 -4.78
C ARG A 31 -0.32 9.40 -4.22
N CYS A 32 0.60 10.24 -3.75
CA CYS A 32 1.81 9.76 -3.07
C CYS A 32 1.49 8.98 -1.78
N GLN A 33 0.42 9.32 -1.07
CA GLN A 33 -0.05 8.52 0.07
C GLN A 33 -0.58 7.15 -0.37
N HIS A 34 -1.25 7.06 -1.54
CA HIS A 34 -1.63 5.77 -2.12
C HIS A 34 -0.42 4.90 -2.47
N ALA A 35 0.65 5.46 -3.03
CA ALA A 35 1.87 4.71 -3.33
C ALA A 35 2.49 4.07 -2.08
N ALA A 36 2.41 4.73 -0.92
CA ALA A 36 2.87 4.15 0.34
C ALA A 36 2.00 2.96 0.77
N VAL A 37 0.69 3.03 0.57
CA VAL A 37 -0.25 1.93 0.83
C VAL A 37 0.00 0.76 -0.12
N GLU A 38 0.15 1.01 -1.42
CA GLU A 38 0.47 0.00 -2.43
C GLU A 38 1.81 -0.69 -2.14
N SER A 39 2.83 0.09 -1.79
CA SER A 39 4.12 -0.45 -1.35
C SER A 39 3.99 -1.30 -0.07
N ALA A 40 3.09 -0.91 0.85
CA ALA A 40 2.81 -1.70 2.04
C ALA A 40 2.16 -3.04 1.68
N ILE A 41 1.18 -3.05 0.78
CA ILE A 41 0.50 -4.25 0.29
C ILE A 41 1.48 -5.18 -0.44
N ASN A 42 2.24 -4.66 -1.40
CA ASN A 42 3.24 -5.44 -2.16
C ASN A 42 4.29 -6.09 -1.25
N ALA A 43 4.68 -5.42 -0.17
CA ALA A 43 5.57 -6.04 0.80
C ALA A 43 4.90 -7.15 1.61
N LEU A 44 3.59 -7.08 1.90
CA LEU A 44 2.87 -8.20 2.52
C LEU A 44 2.82 -9.41 1.58
N GLU A 45 2.63 -9.18 0.27
CA GLU A 45 2.69 -10.22 -0.78
C GLU A 45 4.04 -10.93 -0.79
N ILE A 46 5.15 -10.16 -0.83
CA ILE A 46 6.52 -10.70 -0.72
C ILE A 46 6.73 -11.48 0.58
N HIS A 47 6.11 -11.05 1.69
CA HIS A 47 6.20 -11.72 3.00
C HIS A 47 5.20 -12.89 3.16
N GLY A 48 4.64 -13.39 2.07
CA GLY A 48 3.91 -14.65 2.03
C GLY A 48 2.39 -14.52 1.97
N LEU A 49 1.85 -13.30 1.80
CA LEU A 49 0.40 -13.11 1.61
C LEU A 49 -0.13 -13.78 0.33
N ASP A 50 0.69 -13.90 -0.72
CA ASP A 50 0.32 -14.59 -1.98
C ASP A 50 0.18 -16.10 -1.83
N ARG A 51 0.63 -16.67 -0.71
CA ARG A 51 0.66 -18.12 -0.49
C ARG A 51 -0.24 -18.50 0.67
N CYS A 52 -1.53 -18.64 0.38
CA CYS A 52 -2.54 -19.17 1.29
C CYS A 52 -2.97 -20.57 0.86
N PRO A 53 -2.25 -21.65 1.26
CA PRO A 53 -2.63 -23.03 0.94
C PRO A 53 -3.92 -23.48 1.61
N ASP A 54 -4.33 -22.79 2.69
CA ASP A 54 -5.60 -23.04 3.36
C ASP A 54 -6.74 -22.36 2.60
N GLN A 55 -7.85 -23.08 2.43
CA GLN A 55 -9.07 -22.51 1.85
C GLN A 55 -9.92 -21.82 2.91
N GLY A 56 -10.60 -20.75 2.51
CA GLY A 56 -11.54 -20.02 3.37
C GLY A 56 -10.92 -18.86 4.15
N ILE A 57 -11.81 -18.04 4.71
CA ILE A 57 -11.45 -16.75 5.32
C ILE A 57 -10.55 -16.89 6.55
N ASP A 58 -10.68 -17.98 7.31
CA ASP A 58 -9.89 -18.20 8.51
C ASP A 58 -8.45 -18.63 8.20
N GLY A 59 -8.27 -19.39 7.11
CA GLY A 59 -6.95 -19.62 6.50
C GLY A 59 -6.32 -18.30 6.11
N PHE A 60 -7.02 -17.52 5.27
CA PHE A 60 -6.56 -16.23 4.78
C PHE A 60 -6.14 -15.27 5.91
N LYS A 61 -6.96 -15.11 6.95
CA LYS A 61 -6.65 -14.26 8.12
C LYS A 61 -5.34 -14.65 8.81
N ARG A 62 -5.02 -15.95 8.91
CA ARG A 62 -3.76 -16.42 9.51
C ARG A 62 -2.55 -16.01 8.68
N TYR A 63 -2.60 -16.14 7.36
CA TYR A 63 -1.50 -15.74 6.47
C TYR A 63 -1.34 -14.21 6.41
N VAL A 64 -2.44 -13.45 6.40
CA VAL A 64 -2.40 -11.99 6.54
C VAL A 64 -1.71 -11.58 7.84
N ALA A 65 -2.11 -12.17 8.97
CA ALA A 65 -1.50 -11.87 10.26
C ALA A 65 0.01 -12.18 10.26
N LEU A 66 0.42 -13.30 9.65
CA LEU A 66 1.82 -13.68 9.54
C LEU A 66 2.63 -12.68 8.69
N ALA A 67 2.10 -12.28 7.53
CA ALA A 67 2.75 -11.29 6.66
C ALA A 67 2.92 -9.93 7.36
N VAL A 68 1.91 -9.49 8.13
CA VAL A 68 1.97 -8.26 8.93
C VAL A 68 3.05 -8.36 10.01
N VAL A 69 3.13 -9.48 10.73
CA VAL A 69 4.17 -9.71 11.75
C VAL A 69 5.57 -9.69 11.12
N ALA A 70 5.77 -10.39 10.00
CA ALA A 70 7.05 -10.41 9.30
C ALA A 70 7.49 -9.00 8.84
N ARG A 71 6.55 -8.20 8.30
CA ARG A 71 6.83 -6.82 7.90
C ARG A 71 7.22 -5.93 9.10
N ASN A 72 6.52 -6.07 10.22
CA ASN A 72 6.81 -5.30 11.43
C ASN A 72 8.21 -5.61 11.97
N ILE A 73 8.62 -6.88 11.96
CA ILE A 73 9.98 -7.29 12.36
C ILE A 73 11.03 -6.66 11.44
N GLN A 74 10.80 -6.67 10.11
CA GLN A 74 11.69 -6.04 9.14
C GLN A 74 11.84 -4.53 9.40
N GLN A 75 10.73 -3.82 9.65
CA GLN A 75 10.74 -2.39 9.95
C GLN A 75 11.50 -2.09 11.23
N LEU A 76 11.25 -2.86 12.31
CA LEU A 76 12.00 -2.73 13.56
C LEU A 76 13.51 -2.91 13.33
N GLY A 77 13.90 -3.91 12.54
CA GLY A 77 15.29 -4.13 12.15
C GLY A 77 15.90 -2.93 11.42
N ALA A 78 15.17 -2.33 10.47
CA ALA A 78 15.61 -1.14 9.75
C ALA A 78 15.77 0.08 10.69
N HIS A 79 14.83 0.29 11.61
CA HIS A 79 14.91 1.36 12.60
C HIS A 79 16.12 1.20 13.54
N LEU A 80 16.36 -0.02 14.02
CA LEU A 80 17.52 -0.31 14.87
C LEU A 80 18.85 -0.10 14.14
N LYS A 81 18.95 -0.48 12.86
CA LYS A 81 20.14 -0.20 12.05
C LYS A 81 20.38 1.29 11.88
N LYS A 82 19.33 2.07 11.60
CA LYS A 82 19.43 3.52 11.45
C LYS A 82 19.88 4.23 12.73
N LYS A 83 19.51 3.73 13.91
CA LYS A 83 19.92 4.29 15.21
C LYS A 83 21.37 4.00 15.58
N LYS A 84 21.97 2.94 15.02
CA LYS A 84 23.38 2.56 15.29
C LYS A 84 24.39 3.26 14.37
N SER A 85 23.91 3.93 13.31
CA SER A 85 24.72 4.75 12.40
C SER A 85 24.70 6.21 12.81
#